data_AF-A0A8J6TUA7-F1
#
_entry.id   AF-A0A8J6TUA7-F1
#
_cell.length_a   1.000
_cell.length_b   1.000
_cell.length_c   1.000
_cell.angle_alpha   90.00
_cell.angle_beta   90.00
_cell.angle_gamma   90.00
#
_symmetry.space_group_name_H-M   'P 1'
#
loop_
_entity.id
_entity.type
_entity.pdbx_description
1 polymer ?
#
loop_
_entity_poly.entity_id
_entity_poly.type
_entity_poly.pdbx_seq_one_letter_code
_entity_poly.pdbx_strand_id
1 'polypeptide(L)'
;MRYTRIHSDDGARVCVVDEDGAARAVRFADTDTPVRTLQEIIAAGPGAAQRLTVAVTAEPGRLLAPIVPHRNVFCVGRNYSEHAAEFARSGFDATGSADGQHLPDLPVVFTKPAATVIASGEPIDPHPEVTSALDYEGEIGVIIGKRASKVSKADAMDYVWGYTLINDVTARDLQRDHKQWFIGKSLDTFCPLGPWAVSADDVDLADLRLQTRVIGVLRQDATTAQLIFDVPTIIEALSAGITLEPGDVIATGTPVGVGIGFDPPKYLQPGDEVTVSGTGLGELRNVIGAPADPDHLVTAGTRRLFVEKTGSGPAVVLIHGLGGATTVYQPQVDALAENHTVLRYDLSGHGRSPVAGPASIEAWVEELRALLDAEGIDQAALVAHSMGTLVATTFAARYPDRVRKVALLGAVRAQPEQAKAATRARAATVRAGGMSAVTDGIVAAALSKITHSERPLTVALVRELLLGQDREGYATACEALAAAAEPDFAAIAAPVLLITGDEDKVSPVAVNDDLFALFPNGKLHILDGVGHWHSLEDPAAVTTLLVDFLTHP
;
A
#
# COMPACT_ATOMS: atom_id res chain seq x y z
N MET A 1 17.36 -10.99 -23.96
CA MET A 1 16.08 -10.32 -23.66
C MET A 1 15.95 -10.05 -22.17
N ARG A 2 15.35 -8.93 -21.77
CA ARG A 2 15.09 -8.56 -20.37
C ARG A 2 13.62 -8.82 -20.05
N TYR A 3 13.32 -9.74 -19.15
CA TYR A 3 11.96 -10.15 -18.81
C TYR A 3 11.55 -9.55 -17.47
N THR A 4 10.40 -8.88 -17.43
CA THR A 4 9.79 -8.38 -16.20
C THR A 4 8.32 -8.76 -16.14
N ARG A 5 7.64 -8.41 -15.04
CA ARG A 5 6.19 -8.56 -14.92
C ARG A 5 5.55 -7.21 -14.65
N ILE A 6 4.44 -6.94 -15.33
CA ILE A 6 3.64 -5.73 -15.14
C ILE A 6 2.26 -6.15 -14.63
N HIS A 7 1.79 -5.48 -13.58
CA HIS A 7 0.42 -5.53 -13.10
C HIS A 7 -0.34 -4.33 -13.68
N SER A 8 -1.27 -4.61 -14.59
CA SER A 8 -2.25 -3.64 -15.10
C SER A 8 -3.68 -4.10 -14.77
N ASP A 9 -4.70 -3.34 -15.15
CA ASP A 9 -6.07 -3.53 -14.68
C ASP A 9 -6.65 -4.94 -14.94
N ASP A 10 -6.20 -5.62 -15.99
CA ASP A 10 -6.59 -6.99 -16.36
C ASP A 10 -5.61 -8.08 -15.84
N GLY A 11 -4.74 -7.71 -14.88
CA GLY A 11 -3.89 -8.61 -14.10
C GLY A 11 -2.40 -8.58 -14.46
N ALA A 12 -1.65 -9.52 -13.90
CA ALA A 12 -0.21 -9.63 -14.15
C ALA A 12 0.08 -10.30 -15.51
N ARG A 13 1.13 -9.84 -16.19
CA ARG A 13 1.69 -10.47 -17.40
C ARG A 13 3.19 -10.31 -17.48
N VAL A 14 3.85 -11.23 -18.19
CA VAL A 14 5.28 -11.07 -18.53
C VAL A 14 5.43 -10.09 -19.67
N CYS A 15 6.40 -9.21 -19.54
CA CYS A 15 6.80 -8.25 -20.55
C CYS A 15 8.30 -8.39 -20.86
N VAL A 16 8.67 -8.10 -22.10
CA VAL A 16 10.07 -7.84 -22.46
C VAL A 16 10.30 -6.32 -22.38
N VAL A 17 11.39 -5.92 -21.76
CA VAL A 17 11.83 -4.52 -21.72
C VAL A 17 12.73 -4.25 -22.90
N ASP A 18 12.36 -3.27 -23.73
CA ASP A 18 13.13 -2.87 -24.90
C ASP A 18 14.31 -1.92 -24.54
N GLU A 19 15.05 -1.48 -25.55
CA GLU A 19 16.20 -0.58 -25.37
C GLU A 19 15.79 0.81 -24.84
N ASP A 20 14.56 1.24 -25.12
CA ASP A 20 13.98 2.49 -24.65
C ASP A 20 13.45 2.38 -23.20
N GLY A 21 13.50 1.19 -22.60
CA GLY A 21 13.02 0.91 -21.25
C GLY A 21 11.52 0.65 -21.17
N ALA A 22 10.82 0.52 -22.30
CA ALA A 22 9.39 0.24 -22.31
C ALA A 22 9.12 -1.27 -22.15
N ALA A 23 8.24 -1.63 -21.21
CA ALA A 23 7.79 -2.99 -21.01
C ALA A 23 6.69 -3.33 -22.03
N ARG A 24 6.87 -4.41 -22.80
CA ARG A 24 5.92 -4.86 -23.83
C ARG A 24 5.49 -6.29 -23.57
N ALA A 25 4.19 -6.52 -23.47
CA ALA A 25 3.64 -7.85 -23.19
C ALA A 25 4.07 -8.88 -24.24
N VAL A 26 4.29 -10.13 -23.81
CA VAL A 26 4.66 -11.23 -24.69
C VAL A 26 3.60 -12.33 -24.74
N ARG A 27 3.49 -12.96 -25.91
CA ARG A 27 2.57 -14.09 -26.17
C ARG A 27 3.31 -15.20 -26.90
N PHE A 28 2.95 -16.45 -26.65
CA PHE A 28 3.46 -17.58 -27.43
C PHE A 28 2.89 -17.54 -28.86
N ALA A 29 3.75 -17.48 -29.86
CA ALA A 29 3.41 -17.25 -31.26
C ALA A 29 2.59 -18.38 -31.90
N ASP A 30 2.78 -19.61 -31.42
CA ASP A 30 2.13 -20.83 -31.92
C ASP A 30 0.68 -20.97 -31.45
N THR A 31 0.37 -20.50 -30.25
CA THR A 31 -0.96 -20.62 -29.63
C THR A 31 -1.69 -19.30 -29.49
N ASP A 32 -1.00 -18.18 -29.72
CA ASP A 32 -1.47 -16.85 -29.40
C ASP A 32 -2.00 -16.79 -27.95
N THR A 33 -1.20 -17.27 -27.00
CA THR A 33 -1.52 -17.26 -25.55
C THR A 33 -0.65 -16.24 -24.82
N PRO A 34 -1.21 -15.35 -23.98
CA PRO A 34 -0.41 -14.46 -23.12
C PRO A 34 0.47 -15.23 -22.15
N VAL A 35 1.71 -14.80 -22.00
CA VAL A 35 2.60 -15.33 -20.97
C VAL A 35 2.33 -14.62 -19.65
N ARG A 36 1.97 -15.36 -18.61
CA ARG A 36 1.60 -14.78 -17.30
C ARG A 36 2.74 -14.84 -16.27
N THR A 37 3.61 -15.82 -16.40
CA THR A 37 4.72 -16.07 -15.47
C THR A 37 6.03 -16.35 -16.21
N LEU A 38 7.17 -16.03 -15.59
CA LEU A 38 8.48 -16.39 -16.15
C LEU A 38 8.66 -17.91 -16.22
N GLN A 39 8.04 -18.64 -15.28
CA GLN A 39 8.01 -20.09 -15.23
C GLN A 39 7.42 -20.71 -16.50
N GLU A 40 6.45 -20.09 -17.16
CA GLU A 40 5.94 -20.55 -18.46
C GLU A 40 7.02 -20.50 -19.55
N ILE A 41 7.84 -19.44 -19.58
CA ILE A 41 8.97 -19.33 -20.51
C ILE A 41 10.03 -20.38 -20.19
N ILE A 42 10.34 -20.58 -18.90
CA ILE A 42 11.29 -21.61 -18.45
C ILE A 42 10.79 -23.01 -18.86
N ALA A 43 9.53 -23.32 -18.59
CA ALA A 43 8.91 -24.61 -18.91
C ALA A 43 8.81 -24.87 -20.42
N ALA A 44 8.71 -23.81 -21.22
CA ALA A 44 8.73 -23.91 -22.68
C ALA A 44 10.10 -24.35 -23.23
N GLY A 45 11.18 -24.28 -22.42
CA GLY A 45 12.48 -24.85 -22.72
C GLY A 45 13.34 -24.03 -23.70
N PRO A 46 14.48 -24.59 -24.16
CA PRO A 46 15.37 -23.92 -25.09
C PRO A 46 14.64 -23.45 -26.35
N GLY A 47 14.95 -22.25 -26.83
CA GLY A 47 14.28 -21.68 -28.00
C GLY A 47 12.94 -20.98 -27.70
N ALA A 48 12.52 -20.88 -26.44
CA ALA A 48 11.27 -20.21 -26.06
C ALA A 48 11.22 -18.75 -26.54
N ALA A 49 12.33 -18.01 -26.42
CA ALA A 49 12.42 -16.60 -26.83
C ALA A 49 12.06 -16.38 -28.31
N GLN A 50 12.47 -17.29 -29.20
CA GLN A 50 12.19 -17.24 -30.65
C GLN A 50 10.72 -17.55 -30.97
N ARG A 51 9.98 -18.13 -30.02
CA ARG A 51 8.54 -18.41 -30.12
C ARG A 51 7.69 -17.35 -29.44
N LEU A 52 8.27 -16.25 -28.95
CA LEU A 52 7.51 -15.14 -28.39
C LEU A 52 7.21 -14.10 -29.47
N THR A 53 5.98 -13.60 -29.45
CA THR A 53 5.60 -12.35 -30.10
C THR A 53 5.58 -11.24 -29.06
N VAL A 54 6.14 -10.09 -29.40
CA VAL A 54 6.23 -8.92 -28.51
C VAL A 54 5.22 -7.88 -28.99
N ALA A 55 4.43 -7.33 -28.06
CA ALA A 55 3.43 -6.31 -28.38
C ALA A 55 4.07 -5.01 -28.89
N VAL A 56 3.39 -4.33 -29.83
CA VAL A 56 3.82 -3.04 -30.39
C VAL A 56 3.54 -1.87 -29.44
N THR A 57 2.63 -2.04 -28.49
CA THR A 57 2.32 -1.04 -27.46
C THR A 57 3.03 -1.39 -26.16
N ALA A 58 3.53 -0.37 -25.47
CA ALA A 58 4.00 -0.54 -24.11
C ALA A 58 2.82 -0.87 -23.18
N GLU A 59 3.07 -1.70 -22.19
CA GLU A 59 2.12 -2.05 -21.14
C GLU A 59 2.28 -1.04 -19.98
N PRO A 60 1.29 -0.17 -19.73
CA PRO A 60 1.31 0.67 -18.55
C PRO A 60 0.96 -0.19 -17.32
N GLY A 61 1.55 0.12 -16.16
CA GLY A 61 1.17 -0.55 -14.93
C GLY A 61 2.30 -0.57 -13.91
N ARG A 62 2.06 -1.28 -12.82
CA ARG A 62 3.03 -1.43 -11.73
C ARG A 62 4.01 -2.56 -12.03
N LEU A 63 5.29 -2.27 -11.83
CA LEU A 63 6.35 -3.27 -11.94
C LEU A 63 6.21 -4.32 -10.84
N LEU A 64 6.37 -5.58 -11.20
CA LEU A 64 6.43 -6.72 -10.29
C LEU A 64 7.81 -7.39 -10.40
N ALA A 65 8.21 -8.14 -9.37
CA ALA A 65 9.39 -8.99 -9.45
C ALA A 65 9.27 -9.94 -10.67
N PRO A 66 10.34 -10.11 -11.46
CA PRO A 66 10.30 -10.91 -12.68
C PRO A 66 9.94 -12.37 -12.41
N ILE A 67 10.30 -12.86 -11.22
CA ILE A 67 9.93 -14.17 -10.71
C ILE A 67 9.70 -14.10 -9.20
N VAL A 68 8.64 -14.75 -8.75
CA VAL A 68 8.49 -15.16 -7.35
C VAL A 68 8.62 -16.68 -7.35
N PRO A 69 9.67 -17.26 -6.75
CA PRO A 69 9.88 -18.69 -6.77
C PRO A 69 8.78 -19.43 -6.00
N HIS A 70 8.47 -20.66 -6.38
CA HIS A 70 7.48 -21.48 -5.65
C HIS A 70 7.99 -21.94 -4.28
N ARG A 71 9.30 -21.87 -4.05
CA ARG A 71 10.00 -22.23 -2.82
C ARG A 71 10.80 -21.04 -2.32
N ASN A 72 11.34 -21.16 -1.12
CA ASN A 72 12.26 -20.16 -0.59
C ASN A 72 13.43 -19.91 -1.55
N VAL A 73 13.93 -18.68 -1.58
CA VAL A 73 15.18 -18.31 -2.25
C VAL A 73 16.32 -18.97 -1.47
N PHE A 74 17.17 -19.74 -2.14
CA PHE A 74 18.40 -20.27 -1.55
C PHE A 74 19.45 -19.17 -1.51
N CYS A 75 20.12 -18.98 -0.38
CA CYS A 75 21.07 -17.88 -0.19
C CYS A 75 22.41 -18.43 0.29
N VAL A 76 23.51 -17.91 -0.25
CA VAL A 76 24.87 -18.31 0.11
C VAL A 76 25.54 -17.21 0.92
N GLY A 77 25.85 -17.48 2.19
CA GLY A 77 26.56 -16.49 3.01
C GLY A 77 28.07 -16.57 2.89
N ARG A 78 28.75 -15.47 3.22
CA ARG A 78 30.22 -15.35 3.27
C ARG A 78 30.92 -15.78 1.97
N ASN A 79 30.33 -15.49 0.81
CA ASN A 79 30.85 -15.95 -0.48
C ASN A 79 31.83 -14.98 -1.17
N TYR A 80 32.25 -13.91 -0.49
CA TYR A 80 33.35 -13.04 -0.91
C TYR A 80 34.39 -12.98 0.22
N SER A 81 35.67 -13.11 -0.10
CA SER A 81 36.74 -13.23 0.90
C SER A 81 36.88 -11.98 1.79
N GLU A 82 36.82 -10.78 1.20
CA GLU A 82 36.90 -9.51 1.95
C GLU A 82 35.67 -9.30 2.84
N HIS A 83 34.48 -9.70 2.36
CA HIS A 83 33.25 -9.65 3.14
C HIS A 83 33.27 -10.65 4.31
N ALA A 84 33.77 -11.87 4.10
CA ALA A 84 33.91 -12.86 5.16
C ALA A 84 34.83 -12.35 6.29
N ALA A 85 35.89 -11.62 5.94
CA ALA A 85 36.78 -10.99 6.91
C ALA A 85 36.14 -9.77 7.60
N GLU A 86 35.36 -8.96 6.87
CA GLU A 86 34.57 -7.83 7.41
C GLU A 86 33.53 -8.31 8.45
N PHE A 87 32.75 -9.33 8.10
CA PHE A 87 31.73 -9.88 8.98
C PHE A 87 32.32 -10.48 10.25
N ALA A 88 33.43 -11.21 10.15
CA ALA A 88 34.14 -11.76 11.32
C ALA A 88 34.61 -10.67 12.30
N ARG A 89 35.06 -9.51 11.80
CA ARG A 89 35.49 -8.39 12.65
C ARG A 89 34.34 -7.69 13.37
N SER A 90 33.09 -7.84 12.92
CA SER A 90 31.94 -7.16 13.52
C SER A 90 31.54 -7.71 14.88
N GLY A 91 31.94 -8.95 15.22
CA GLY A 91 31.51 -9.65 16.44
C GLY A 91 30.12 -10.29 16.35
N PHE A 92 29.50 -10.31 15.16
CA PHE A 92 28.20 -10.95 14.89
C PHE A 92 28.35 -12.36 14.29
N ASP A 93 29.58 -12.89 14.18
CA ASP A 93 29.86 -14.25 13.70
C ASP A 93 29.57 -15.31 14.79
N ALA A 94 28.41 -15.95 14.71
CA ALA A 94 28.04 -17.07 15.58
C ALA A 94 28.70 -18.41 15.16
N THR A 95 29.41 -18.47 14.02
CA THR A 95 29.97 -19.70 13.44
C THR A 95 31.44 -19.96 13.78
N GLY A 96 32.10 -19.05 14.48
CA GLY A 96 33.30 -19.37 15.28
C GLY A 96 34.67 -19.18 14.61
N SER A 97 34.79 -18.51 13.47
CA SER A 97 36.12 -18.10 12.95
C SER A 97 36.55 -16.76 13.58
N ALA A 98 37.05 -16.81 14.82
CA ALA A 98 37.49 -15.63 15.58
C ALA A 98 38.66 -14.85 14.95
N ASP A 99 39.28 -15.35 13.88
CA ASP A 99 40.44 -14.73 13.21
C ASP A 99 40.10 -14.04 11.88
N GLY A 100 38.89 -14.20 11.34
CA GLY A 100 38.49 -13.68 10.02
C GLY A 100 39.33 -14.18 8.84
N GLN A 101 40.16 -15.21 9.04
CA GLN A 101 41.10 -15.75 8.05
C GLN A 101 40.71 -17.15 7.56
N HIS A 102 39.93 -17.90 8.33
CA HIS A 102 39.42 -19.18 7.87
C HIS A 102 38.16 -18.99 7.00
N LEU A 103 38.34 -19.07 5.67
CA LEU A 103 37.23 -19.18 4.73
C LEU A 103 36.53 -20.54 4.96
N PRO A 104 35.20 -20.61 4.82
CA PRO A 104 34.50 -21.89 4.95
C PRO A 104 34.96 -22.87 3.87
N ASP A 105 35.07 -24.16 4.22
CA ASP A 105 35.43 -25.22 3.26
C ASP A 105 34.29 -25.59 2.30
N LEU A 106 33.04 -25.28 2.69
CA LEU A 106 31.81 -25.57 1.95
C LEU A 106 30.88 -24.35 1.96
N PRO A 107 30.01 -24.18 0.93
CA PRO A 107 29.04 -23.09 0.90
C PRO A 107 28.11 -23.11 2.12
N VAL A 108 27.99 -21.97 2.81
CA VAL A 108 27.03 -21.80 3.90
C VAL A 108 25.69 -21.41 3.32
N VAL A 109 24.71 -22.30 3.41
CA VAL A 109 23.39 -22.12 2.79
C VAL A 109 22.33 -21.82 3.84
N PHE A 110 21.52 -20.79 3.57
CA PHE A 110 20.28 -20.48 4.27
C PHE A 110 19.19 -20.16 3.24
N THR A 111 18.00 -19.74 3.68
CA THR A 111 16.91 -19.41 2.77
C THR A 111 16.14 -18.17 3.21
N LYS A 112 15.41 -17.57 2.26
CA LYS A 112 14.40 -16.52 2.51
C LYS A 112 13.04 -16.97 1.95
N PRO A 113 11.92 -16.83 2.68
CA PRO A 113 10.61 -17.18 2.16
C PRO A 113 10.30 -16.44 0.87
N ALA A 114 9.68 -17.12 -0.10
CA ALA A 114 9.25 -16.51 -1.34
C ALA A 114 8.31 -15.30 -1.12
N ALA A 115 7.55 -15.30 -0.03
CA ALA A 115 6.65 -14.21 0.36
C ALA A 115 7.38 -12.90 0.71
N THR A 116 8.68 -12.94 1.00
CA THR A 116 9.48 -11.73 1.26
C THR A 116 9.92 -11.01 -0.02
N VAL A 117 9.63 -11.60 -1.18
CA VAL A 117 10.02 -11.05 -2.49
C VAL A 117 9.17 -9.83 -2.84
N ILE A 118 9.85 -8.71 -3.09
CA ILE A 118 9.23 -7.47 -3.56
C ILE A 118 9.91 -6.97 -4.84
N ALA A 119 9.19 -6.18 -5.62
CA ALA A 119 9.68 -5.67 -6.89
C ALA A 119 10.63 -4.47 -6.70
N SER A 120 11.33 -4.09 -7.77
CA SER A 120 11.96 -2.76 -7.82
C SER A 120 10.88 -1.68 -7.74
N GLY A 121 11.11 -0.65 -6.92
CA GLY A 121 10.20 0.46 -6.64
C GLY A 121 9.25 0.21 -5.46
N GLU A 122 9.13 -1.03 -4.98
CA GLU A 122 8.36 -1.32 -3.76
C GLU A 122 9.19 -0.98 -2.51
N PRO A 123 8.56 -0.49 -1.43
CA PRO A 123 9.28 -0.12 -0.21
C PRO A 123 9.72 -1.35 0.60
N ILE A 124 10.85 -1.23 1.28
CA ILE A 124 11.34 -2.20 2.27
C ILE A 124 10.88 -1.72 3.64
N ASP A 125 10.06 -2.51 4.32
CA ASP A 125 9.59 -2.22 5.67
C ASP A 125 10.76 -2.18 6.66
N PRO A 126 10.95 -1.08 7.41
CA PRO A 126 12.00 -1.01 8.42
C PRO A 126 11.81 -1.94 9.62
N HIS A 127 10.59 -2.46 9.87
CA HIS A 127 10.25 -3.30 11.02
C HIS A 127 10.78 -2.76 12.37
N PRO A 128 10.56 -1.48 12.70
CA PRO A 128 11.19 -0.81 13.84
C PRO A 128 10.80 -1.42 15.20
N GLU A 129 9.73 -2.19 15.25
CA GLU A 129 9.27 -2.92 16.43
C GLU A 129 10.08 -4.19 16.73
N VAL A 130 10.85 -4.72 15.77
CA VAL A 130 11.69 -5.93 15.97
C VAL A 130 13.17 -5.76 15.64
N THR A 131 13.59 -4.75 14.86
CA THR A 131 15.00 -4.53 14.56
C THR A 131 15.40 -3.05 14.60
N SER A 132 16.66 -2.81 14.95
CA SER A 132 17.32 -1.49 14.91
C SER A 132 18.59 -1.50 14.06
N ALA A 133 18.91 -2.63 13.44
CA ALA A 133 20.16 -2.88 12.75
C ALA A 133 19.91 -3.38 11.31
N LEU A 134 19.10 -2.63 10.57
CA LEU A 134 18.73 -2.92 9.18
C LEU A 134 19.90 -2.68 8.22
N ASP A 135 20.17 -3.63 7.35
CA ASP A 135 21.33 -3.62 6.46
C ASP A 135 20.99 -4.09 5.03
N TYR A 136 21.82 -3.71 4.08
CA TYR A 136 21.74 -4.07 2.66
C TYR A 136 22.81 -5.09 2.28
N GLU A 137 22.48 -5.94 1.31
CA GLU A 137 23.41 -6.90 0.72
C GLU A 137 23.05 -7.07 -0.77
N GLY A 138 23.71 -6.31 -1.65
CA GLY A 138 23.49 -6.51 -3.09
C GLY A 138 24.08 -7.84 -3.54
N GLU A 139 23.34 -8.60 -4.35
CA GLU A 139 23.72 -9.92 -4.84
C GLU A 139 23.27 -10.19 -6.28
N ILE A 140 23.90 -11.19 -6.91
CA ILE A 140 23.43 -11.79 -8.15
C ILE A 140 22.51 -12.96 -7.83
N GLY A 141 21.32 -12.95 -8.41
CA GLY A 141 20.38 -14.06 -8.39
C GLY A 141 20.56 -14.95 -9.61
N VAL A 142 20.72 -16.26 -9.40
CA VAL A 142 20.75 -17.29 -10.46
C VAL A 142 19.37 -17.97 -10.50
N ILE A 143 18.77 -18.05 -11.69
CA ILE A 143 17.47 -18.69 -11.90
C ILE A 143 17.69 -20.06 -12.55
N ILE A 144 17.19 -21.11 -11.92
CA ILE A 144 17.30 -22.48 -12.42
C ILE A 144 16.30 -22.72 -13.56
N GLY A 145 16.76 -23.26 -14.68
CA GLY A 145 15.96 -23.53 -15.87
C GLY A 145 15.51 -24.96 -16.04
N LYS A 146 16.23 -25.91 -15.43
CA LYS A 146 15.97 -27.34 -15.56
C LYS A 146 16.07 -28.00 -14.20
N ARG A 147 15.30 -29.07 -14.00
CA ARG A 147 15.38 -29.89 -12.79
C ARG A 147 16.82 -30.41 -12.60
N ALA A 148 17.49 -30.00 -11.53
CA ALA A 148 18.89 -30.33 -11.23
C ALA A 148 18.96 -31.22 -9.98
N SER A 149 19.54 -32.42 -10.12
CA SER A 149 19.81 -33.32 -9.00
C SER A 149 21.13 -34.04 -9.25
N LYS A 150 22.03 -34.00 -8.25
CA LYS A 150 23.39 -34.56 -8.29
C LYS A 150 24.17 -34.09 -9.52
N VAL A 151 24.07 -32.80 -9.81
CA VAL A 151 24.71 -32.17 -10.98
C VAL A 151 26.17 -31.95 -10.68
N SER A 152 27.05 -32.33 -11.60
CA SER A 152 28.48 -32.07 -11.46
C SER A 152 28.79 -30.60 -11.74
N LYS A 153 29.89 -30.09 -11.18
CA LYS A 153 30.36 -28.73 -11.49
C LYS A 153 30.49 -28.45 -13.00
N ALA A 154 30.93 -29.45 -13.77
CA ALA A 154 31.14 -29.30 -15.21
C ALA A 154 29.83 -29.11 -15.99
N ASP A 155 28.73 -29.69 -15.51
CA ASP A 155 27.42 -29.65 -16.18
C ASP A 155 26.50 -28.55 -15.63
N ALA A 156 26.89 -27.90 -14.52
CA ALA A 156 26.02 -27.01 -13.75
C ALA A 156 25.42 -25.86 -14.56
N MET A 157 26.18 -25.29 -15.50
CA MET A 157 25.73 -24.16 -16.30
C MET A 157 24.58 -24.52 -17.26
N ASP A 158 24.44 -25.80 -17.65
CA ASP A 158 23.35 -26.25 -18.51
C ASP A 158 21.98 -26.21 -17.83
N TYR A 159 21.96 -26.03 -16.51
CA TYR A 159 20.78 -25.94 -15.67
C TYR A 159 20.39 -24.49 -15.34
N VAL A 160 21.21 -23.50 -15.70
CA VAL A 160 20.92 -22.08 -15.47
C VAL A 160 20.04 -21.56 -16.61
N TRP A 161 18.92 -20.93 -16.26
CA TRP A 161 18.10 -20.20 -17.22
C TRP A 161 18.62 -18.77 -17.45
N GLY A 162 19.04 -18.11 -16.37
CA GLY A 162 19.44 -16.72 -16.42
C GLY A 162 19.70 -16.11 -15.05
N TYR A 163 19.77 -14.78 -15.02
CA TYR A 163 20.19 -13.99 -13.87
C TYR A 163 19.26 -12.82 -13.58
N THR A 164 19.26 -12.35 -12.34
CA THR A 164 18.56 -11.15 -11.84
C THR A 164 19.39 -10.50 -10.73
N LEU A 165 19.01 -9.32 -10.25
CA LEU A 165 19.59 -8.76 -9.02
C LEU A 165 18.71 -9.11 -7.82
N ILE A 166 19.35 -9.22 -6.65
CA ILE A 166 18.72 -9.42 -5.34
C ILE A 166 19.33 -8.42 -4.36
N ASN A 167 18.53 -7.91 -3.44
CA ASN A 167 19.02 -7.30 -2.21
C ASN A 167 18.67 -8.23 -1.04
N ASP A 168 19.66 -8.87 -0.43
CA ASP A 168 19.48 -9.71 0.74
C ASP A 168 19.41 -8.87 2.04
N VAL A 169 18.32 -8.10 2.16
CA VAL A 169 18.09 -7.21 3.30
C VAL A 169 18.15 -8.01 4.60
N THR A 170 18.85 -7.44 5.59
CA THR A 170 19.21 -8.15 6.82
C THR A 170 18.95 -7.31 8.06
N ALA A 171 18.26 -7.88 9.04
CA ALA A 171 18.22 -7.42 10.43
C ALA A 171 19.38 -8.05 11.21
N ARG A 172 20.47 -7.32 11.41
CA ARG A 172 21.74 -7.86 11.95
C ARG A 172 21.64 -8.32 13.41
N ASP A 173 20.86 -7.61 14.22
CA ASP A 173 20.55 -7.98 15.60
C ASP A 173 19.85 -9.35 15.65
N LEU A 174 18.78 -9.52 14.87
CA LEU A 174 18.07 -10.79 14.77
C LEU A 174 18.93 -11.92 14.19
N GLN A 175 19.76 -11.62 13.18
CA GLN A 175 20.70 -12.59 12.59
C GLN A 175 21.65 -13.16 13.66
N ARG A 176 22.20 -12.31 14.53
CA ARG A 176 23.08 -12.71 15.64
C ARG A 176 22.30 -13.44 16.73
N ASP A 177 21.19 -12.87 17.18
CA ASP A 177 20.48 -13.33 18.38
C ASP A 177 19.81 -14.69 18.16
N HIS A 178 19.31 -14.96 16.95
CA HIS A 178 18.72 -16.24 16.59
C HIS A 178 19.72 -17.31 16.14
N LYS A 179 20.99 -16.92 15.89
CA LYS A 179 22.12 -17.77 15.43
C LYS A 179 21.93 -18.37 14.04
N GLN A 180 20.80 -19.01 13.77
CA GLN A 180 20.37 -19.36 12.42
C GLN A 180 19.90 -18.09 11.71
N TRP A 181 20.42 -17.83 10.52
CA TRP A 181 20.21 -16.55 9.85
C TRP A 181 18.80 -16.35 9.29
N PHE A 182 17.99 -17.41 9.22
CA PHE A 182 16.64 -17.35 8.64
C PHE A 182 15.82 -16.16 9.15
N ILE A 183 15.64 -15.98 10.46
CA ILE A 183 14.79 -14.90 11.00
C ILE A 183 15.32 -13.52 10.64
N GLY A 184 16.62 -13.27 10.84
CA GLY A 184 17.25 -11.97 10.49
C GLY A 184 17.28 -11.68 8.99
N LYS A 185 17.08 -12.71 8.15
CA LYS A 185 17.05 -12.61 6.69
C LYS A 185 15.63 -12.68 6.12
N SER A 186 14.58 -12.84 6.92
CA SER A 186 13.26 -13.26 6.40
C SER A 186 12.07 -12.45 6.91
N LEU A 187 12.29 -11.22 7.39
CA LEU A 187 11.17 -10.31 7.63
C LEU A 187 10.47 -9.97 6.31
N ASP A 188 9.20 -9.59 6.37
CA ASP A 188 8.44 -9.23 5.18
C ASP A 188 9.17 -8.11 4.41
N THR A 189 9.10 -8.14 3.08
CA THR A 189 9.82 -7.24 2.15
C THR A 189 11.34 -7.39 2.06
N PHE A 190 11.99 -8.29 2.82
CA PHE A 190 13.47 -8.37 2.86
C PHE A 190 14.12 -9.02 1.64
N CYS A 191 13.39 -9.40 0.59
CA CYS A 191 13.96 -9.97 -0.63
C CYS A 191 13.61 -9.17 -1.89
N PRO A 192 13.98 -7.88 -2.02
CA PRO A 192 13.89 -7.22 -3.31
C PRO A 192 14.60 -8.01 -4.42
N LEU A 193 13.89 -8.24 -5.52
CA LEU A 193 14.35 -9.05 -6.65
C LEU A 193 13.90 -8.44 -7.97
N GLY A 194 14.84 -8.14 -8.85
CA GLY A 194 14.54 -7.51 -10.15
C GLY A 194 15.69 -6.66 -10.68
N PRO A 195 15.42 -5.60 -11.46
CA PRO A 195 14.11 -5.16 -11.96
C PRO A 195 13.56 -6.08 -13.06
N TRP A 196 14.43 -6.91 -13.65
CA TRP A 196 14.11 -7.91 -14.65
C TRP A 196 15.06 -9.10 -14.54
N ALA A 197 14.63 -10.22 -15.11
CA ALA A 197 15.43 -11.41 -15.31
C ALA A 197 15.97 -11.45 -16.74
N VAL A 198 17.23 -11.84 -16.91
CA VAL A 198 17.91 -11.88 -18.21
C VAL A 198 18.39 -13.30 -18.48
N SER A 199 18.16 -13.81 -19.70
CA SER A 199 18.63 -15.13 -20.12
C SER A 199 20.14 -15.25 -20.02
N ALA A 200 20.63 -16.45 -19.68
CA ALA A 200 22.07 -16.70 -19.49
C ALA A 200 22.91 -16.37 -20.73
N ASP A 201 22.37 -16.59 -21.93
CA ASP A 201 23.03 -16.29 -23.21
C ASP A 201 23.33 -14.80 -23.42
N ASP A 202 22.67 -13.90 -22.68
CA ASP A 202 22.80 -12.45 -22.82
C ASP A 202 23.66 -11.81 -21.71
N VAL A 203 24.24 -12.62 -20.81
CA VAL A 203 25.02 -12.13 -19.66
C VAL A 203 26.30 -12.96 -19.53
N ASP A 204 27.45 -12.29 -19.63
CA ASP A 204 28.74 -12.91 -19.32
C ASP A 204 28.98 -12.88 -17.80
N LEU A 205 28.83 -14.04 -17.16
CA LEU A 205 29.12 -14.20 -15.74
C LEU A 205 30.58 -13.95 -15.37
N ALA A 206 31.54 -14.01 -16.29
CA ALA A 206 32.95 -13.82 -15.95
C ALA A 206 33.30 -12.33 -15.72
N ASP A 207 32.54 -11.41 -16.31
CA ASP A 207 32.76 -9.95 -16.24
C ASP A 207 31.56 -9.19 -15.63
N LEU A 208 30.71 -9.92 -14.88
CA LEU A 208 29.55 -9.32 -14.23
C LEU A 208 30.01 -8.53 -13.00
N ARG A 209 29.97 -7.20 -13.13
CA ARG A 209 30.23 -6.25 -12.05
C ARG A 209 28.94 -5.92 -11.31
N LEU A 210 28.98 -6.00 -9.99
CA LEU A 210 27.90 -5.74 -9.05
C LEU A 210 28.25 -4.51 -8.21
N GLN A 211 27.31 -3.56 -8.11
CA GLN A 211 27.47 -2.38 -7.27
C GLN A 211 26.22 -2.11 -6.44
N THR A 212 26.41 -1.72 -5.18
CA THR A 212 25.33 -1.24 -4.31
C THR A 212 25.60 0.19 -3.88
N ARG A 213 24.59 1.04 -4.02
CA ARG A 213 24.60 2.44 -3.58
C ARG A 213 23.50 2.66 -2.54
N VAL A 214 23.81 3.44 -1.52
CA VAL A 214 22.83 3.89 -0.52
C VAL A 214 22.80 5.41 -0.55
N ILE A 215 21.65 5.98 -0.87
CA ILE A 215 21.47 7.43 -1.10
C ILE A 215 22.50 7.93 -2.15
N GLY A 216 22.65 7.19 -3.25
CA GLY A 216 23.62 7.48 -4.32
C GLY A 216 25.10 7.21 -3.99
N VAL A 217 25.45 7.00 -2.72
CA VAL A 217 26.84 6.74 -2.29
C VAL A 217 27.19 5.28 -2.54
N LEU A 218 28.25 5.02 -3.31
CA LEU A 218 28.77 3.67 -3.55
C LEU A 218 29.23 3.02 -2.22
N ARG A 219 28.70 1.84 -1.93
CA ARG A 219 28.99 1.06 -0.72
C ARG A 219 29.65 -0.27 -1.04
N GLN A 220 29.20 -0.94 -2.09
CA GLN A 220 29.71 -2.23 -2.54
C GLN A 220 30.10 -2.14 -4.02
N ASP A 221 31.22 -2.77 -4.39
CA ASP A 221 31.72 -2.80 -5.76
C ASP A 221 32.60 -4.04 -5.97
N ALA A 222 32.09 -5.02 -6.72
CA ALA A 222 32.75 -6.30 -6.90
C ALA A 222 32.43 -6.94 -8.26
N THR A 223 33.14 -8.00 -8.59
CA THR A 223 32.85 -8.87 -9.73
C THR A 223 32.60 -10.29 -9.25
N THR A 224 31.79 -11.04 -9.98
CA THR A 224 31.55 -12.48 -9.77
C THR A 224 32.83 -13.32 -9.78
N ALA A 225 33.92 -12.84 -10.39
CA ALA A 225 35.25 -13.48 -10.32
C ALA A 225 35.85 -13.50 -8.90
N GLN A 226 35.31 -12.69 -7.97
CA GLN A 226 35.74 -12.64 -6.57
C GLN A 226 34.92 -13.59 -5.65
N LEU A 227 33.97 -14.35 -6.20
CA LEU A 227 33.25 -15.38 -5.46
C LEU A 227 34.22 -16.47 -5.00
N ILE A 228 34.10 -16.88 -3.73
CA ILE A 228 34.86 -18.02 -3.18
C ILE A 228 34.34 -19.32 -3.81
N PHE A 229 33.01 -19.47 -3.82
CA PHE A 229 32.30 -20.55 -4.49
C PHE A 229 31.57 -19.98 -5.72
N ASP A 230 32.07 -20.32 -6.90
CA ASP A 230 31.42 -19.97 -8.16
C ASP A 230 30.03 -20.62 -8.31
N VAL A 231 29.23 -20.10 -9.24
CA VAL A 231 27.86 -20.60 -9.51
C VAL A 231 27.84 -22.12 -9.75
N PRO A 232 28.74 -22.72 -10.54
CA PRO A 232 28.83 -24.17 -10.67
C PRO A 232 29.03 -24.93 -9.35
N THR A 233 29.90 -24.43 -8.46
CA THR A 233 30.18 -25.04 -7.15
C THR A 233 28.96 -24.97 -6.24
N ILE A 234 28.22 -23.85 -6.26
CA ILE A 234 26.98 -23.69 -5.48
C ILE A 234 25.91 -24.69 -5.95
N ILE A 235 25.71 -24.82 -7.27
CA ILE A 235 24.72 -25.75 -7.84
C ILE A 235 25.09 -27.20 -7.53
N GLU A 236 26.35 -27.59 -7.65
CA GLU A 236 26.83 -28.93 -7.29
C GLU A 236 26.55 -29.23 -5.80
N ALA A 237 26.92 -28.30 -4.91
CA ALA A 237 26.73 -28.46 -3.47
C ALA A 237 25.25 -28.60 -3.08
N LEU A 238 24.38 -27.73 -3.60
CA LEU A 238 22.94 -27.80 -3.33
C LEU A 238 22.33 -29.08 -3.93
N SER A 239 22.64 -29.36 -5.19
CA SER A 239 21.99 -30.43 -5.95
C SER A 239 22.38 -31.84 -5.51
N ALA A 240 23.49 -31.99 -4.79
CA ALA A 240 23.98 -33.26 -4.27
C ALA A 240 22.94 -34.05 -3.45
N GLY A 241 22.11 -33.32 -2.69
CA GLY A 241 21.04 -33.90 -1.85
C GLY A 241 19.66 -33.26 -2.04
N ILE A 242 19.59 -32.03 -2.58
CA ILE A 242 18.33 -31.29 -2.77
C ILE A 242 18.06 -31.18 -4.26
N THR A 243 16.92 -31.67 -4.75
CA THR A 243 16.57 -31.42 -6.15
C THR A 243 16.18 -29.95 -6.32
N LEU A 244 16.92 -29.24 -7.16
CA LEU A 244 16.60 -27.90 -7.65
C LEU A 244 15.56 -28.03 -8.77
N GLU A 245 14.54 -27.18 -8.76
CA GLU A 245 13.43 -27.18 -9.68
C GLU A 245 13.49 -25.95 -10.60
N PRO A 246 12.97 -26.03 -11.84
CA PRO A 246 12.86 -24.87 -12.71
C PRO A 246 12.12 -23.71 -12.03
N GLY A 247 12.70 -22.52 -12.05
CA GLY A 247 12.20 -21.33 -11.37
C GLY A 247 12.68 -21.15 -9.93
N ASP A 248 13.46 -22.07 -9.37
CA ASP A 248 14.20 -21.78 -8.15
C ASP A 248 15.19 -20.64 -8.37
N VAL A 249 15.43 -19.88 -7.30
CA VAL A 249 16.37 -18.76 -7.29
C VAL A 249 17.44 -18.98 -6.24
N ILE A 250 18.69 -18.73 -6.62
CA ILE A 250 19.87 -18.78 -5.75
C ILE A 250 20.50 -17.38 -5.67
N ALA A 251 20.54 -16.78 -4.48
CA ALA A 251 21.31 -15.58 -4.18
C ALA A 251 22.76 -15.97 -3.83
N THR A 252 23.73 -15.46 -4.59
CA THR A 252 25.10 -16.00 -4.61
C THR A 252 26.03 -15.48 -3.52
N GLY A 253 25.55 -14.60 -2.65
CA GLY A 253 26.34 -13.90 -1.63
C GLY A 253 26.69 -12.47 -2.03
N THR A 254 27.00 -11.68 -1.00
CA THR A 254 27.29 -10.24 -1.12
C THR A 254 28.78 -9.90 -0.93
N PRO A 255 29.31 -8.88 -1.62
CA PRO A 255 30.67 -8.39 -1.44
C PRO A 255 30.84 -7.49 -0.21
N VAL A 256 32.08 -7.07 0.05
CA VAL A 256 32.45 -6.19 1.17
C VAL A 256 31.74 -4.83 1.07
N GLY A 257 31.52 -4.17 2.21
CA GLY A 257 30.93 -2.84 2.28
C GLY A 257 29.46 -2.84 2.71
N VAL A 258 29.03 -3.89 3.40
CA VAL A 258 27.73 -3.92 4.11
C VAL A 258 27.74 -2.91 5.26
N GLY A 259 26.57 -2.44 5.67
CA GLY A 259 26.41 -1.40 6.71
C GLY A 259 27.07 -1.76 8.04
N ILE A 260 27.00 -3.03 8.46
CA ILE A 260 27.66 -3.51 9.69
C ILE A 260 29.20 -3.47 9.62
N GLY A 261 29.78 -3.41 8.42
CA GLY A 261 31.23 -3.40 8.22
C GLY A 261 31.93 -2.05 8.44
N PHE A 262 31.16 -0.98 8.61
CA PHE A 262 31.68 0.37 8.90
C PHE A 262 31.98 0.55 10.38
N ASP A 263 32.89 1.48 10.70
CA ASP A 263 33.15 1.96 12.06
C ASP A 263 32.90 3.47 12.17
N PRO A 264 31.81 3.92 12.82
CA PRO A 264 30.72 3.10 13.36
C PRO A 264 29.86 2.46 12.25
N PRO A 265 29.06 1.41 12.57
CA PRO A 265 28.13 0.80 11.62
C PRO A 265 27.17 1.81 10.98
N LYS A 266 26.83 1.59 9.71
CA LYS A 266 25.94 2.44 8.92
C LYS A 266 24.69 1.68 8.49
N TYR A 267 23.76 1.49 9.43
CA TYR A 267 22.45 0.87 9.18
C TYR A 267 21.51 1.78 8.40
N LEU A 268 20.62 1.15 7.63
CA LEU A 268 19.61 1.81 6.82
C LEU A 268 18.56 2.49 7.71
N GLN A 269 18.10 3.67 7.29
CA GLN A 269 17.07 4.46 7.97
C GLN A 269 15.84 4.63 7.07
N PRO A 270 14.63 4.86 7.64
CA PRO A 270 13.47 5.25 6.85
C PRO A 270 13.76 6.43 5.92
N GLY A 271 13.40 6.29 4.64
CA GLY A 271 13.68 7.24 3.57
C GLY A 271 14.96 6.96 2.77
N ASP A 272 15.86 6.09 3.24
CA ASP A 272 17.06 5.72 2.49
C ASP A 272 16.69 4.93 1.23
N GLU A 273 17.24 5.32 0.08
CA GLU A 273 17.17 4.52 -1.15
C GLU A 273 18.39 3.61 -1.27
N VAL A 274 18.15 2.32 -1.50
CA VAL A 274 19.15 1.32 -1.87
C VAL A 274 19.03 1.01 -3.36
N THR A 275 20.13 1.14 -4.10
CA THR A 275 20.22 0.75 -5.51
C THR A 275 21.27 -0.34 -5.66
N VAL A 276 20.84 -1.54 -6.10
CA VAL A 276 21.72 -2.63 -6.53
C VAL A 276 21.77 -2.60 -8.06
N SER A 277 22.95 -2.69 -8.65
CA SER A 277 23.15 -2.64 -10.11
C SER A 277 24.11 -3.70 -10.57
N GLY A 278 23.88 -4.26 -11.76
CA GLY A 278 24.75 -5.29 -12.35
C GLY A 278 24.94 -5.13 -13.85
N THR A 279 26.14 -5.44 -14.36
CA THR A 279 26.43 -5.41 -15.81
C THR A 279 25.38 -6.23 -16.58
N GLY A 280 24.62 -5.57 -17.47
CA GLY A 280 23.57 -6.21 -18.27
C GLY A 280 22.24 -6.48 -17.53
N LEU A 281 22.20 -6.35 -16.20
CA LEU A 281 21.04 -6.65 -15.35
C LEU A 281 20.23 -5.42 -14.91
N GLY A 282 20.70 -4.21 -15.22
CA GLY A 282 20.00 -2.97 -14.87
C GLY A 282 20.17 -2.60 -13.40
N GLU A 283 19.14 -1.98 -12.82
CA GLU A 283 19.18 -1.45 -11.45
C GLU A 283 17.90 -1.82 -10.67
N LEU A 284 18.08 -2.48 -9.54
CA LEU A 284 17.06 -2.79 -8.54
C LEU A 284 17.08 -1.69 -7.47
N ARG A 285 15.98 -0.94 -7.35
CA ARG A 285 15.87 0.24 -6.49
C ARG A 285 14.73 0.07 -5.50
N ASN A 286 14.98 0.29 -4.22
CA ASN A 286 13.97 0.22 -3.17
C ASN A 286 14.25 1.28 -2.10
N VAL A 287 13.18 1.86 -1.54
CA VAL A 287 13.27 2.86 -0.47
C VAL A 287 12.85 2.22 0.85
N ILE A 288 13.53 2.53 1.95
CA ILE A 288 13.09 2.08 3.27
C ILE A 288 11.86 2.87 3.69
N GLY A 289 10.75 2.18 3.94
CA GLY A 289 9.49 2.82 4.28
C GLY A 289 8.38 1.79 4.47
N ALA A 290 7.25 2.23 5.02
CA ALA A 290 6.12 1.34 5.19
C ALA A 290 5.64 0.81 3.83
N PRO A 291 5.37 -0.51 3.71
CA PRO A 291 4.65 -1.04 2.56
C PRO A 291 3.32 -0.30 2.39
N ALA A 292 2.90 -0.14 1.13
CA ALA A 292 1.56 0.37 0.85
C ALA A 292 0.57 -0.55 1.60
N ASP A 293 -0.15 0.02 2.56
CA ASP A 293 -1.08 -0.75 3.37
C ASP A 293 -2.13 -1.37 2.43
N PRO A 294 -2.25 -2.71 2.34
CA PRO A 294 -3.24 -3.35 1.49
C PRO A 294 -4.67 -2.97 1.88
N ASP A 295 -4.87 -2.51 3.11
CA ASP A 295 -6.14 -2.01 3.63
C ASP A 295 -6.26 -0.48 3.48
N HIS A 296 -5.37 0.19 2.74
CA HIS A 296 -5.37 1.64 2.55
C HIS A 296 -5.41 2.45 3.86
N LEU A 297 -4.79 1.95 4.95
CA LEU A 297 -4.76 2.72 6.20
C LEU A 297 -3.63 3.77 6.20
N VAL A 298 -3.98 5.00 6.52
CA VAL A 298 -3.06 6.11 6.78
C VAL A 298 -2.96 6.33 8.28
N THR A 299 -1.74 6.47 8.78
CA THR A 299 -1.52 6.84 10.19
C THR A 299 -1.70 8.34 10.38
N ALA A 300 -2.81 8.75 11.00
CA ALA A 300 -3.14 10.13 11.33
C ALA A 300 -3.01 10.35 12.84
N GLY A 301 -1.86 10.86 13.28
CA GLY A 301 -1.54 11.02 14.70
C GLY A 301 -1.42 9.64 15.38
N THR A 302 -2.31 9.34 16.33
CA THR A 302 -2.36 8.03 17.01
C THR A 302 -3.38 7.07 16.41
N ARG A 303 -4.07 7.47 15.34
CA ARG A 303 -5.15 6.69 14.70
C ARG A 303 -4.70 6.17 13.35
N ARG A 304 -5.28 5.03 12.94
CA ARG A 304 -5.15 4.51 11.58
C ARG A 304 -6.49 4.63 10.88
N LEU A 305 -6.50 5.24 9.70
CA LEU A 305 -7.72 5.58 8.99
C LEU A 305 -7.69 4.94 7.61
N PHE A 306 -8.77 4.28 7.22
CA PHE A 306 -8.97 3.87 5.85
C PHE A 306 -9.15 5.11 4.96
N VAL A 307 -8.29 5.28 3.96
CA VAL A 307 -8.25 6.47 3.09
C VAL A 307 -8.15 6.06 1.63
N GLU A 308 -9.03 6.60 0.80
CA GLU A 308 -8.93 6.50 -0.65
C GLU A 308 -8.67 7.87 -1.26
N LYS A 309 -7.75 7.90 -2.22
CA LYS A 309 -7.32 9.11 -2.91
C LYS A 309 -7.44 8.91 -4.42
N THR A 310 -8.09 9.85 -5.10
CA THR A 310 -8.28 9.78 -6.56
C THR A 310 -8.22 11.18 -7.16
N GLY A 311 -7.75 11.28 -8.40
CA GLY A 311 -7.66 12.55 -9.12
C GLY A 311 -6.42 13.37 -8.78
N SER A 312 -6.40 14.60 -9.27
CA SER A 312 -5.31 15.55 -9.07
C SER A 312 -5.84 16.99 -9.05
N GLY A 313 -5.10 17.92 -8.46
CA GLY A 313 -5.53 19.32 -8.30
C GLY A 313 -5.87 19.66 -6.85
N PRO A 314 -6.59 20.78 -6.59
CA PRO A 314 -6.90 21.23 -5.24
C PRO A 314 -7.63 20.16 -4.42
N ALA A 315 -7.26 19.99 -3.15
CA ALA A 315 -7.81 18.93 -2.31
C ALA A 315 -9.29 19.15 -1.95
N VAL A 316 -10.07 18.08 -2.01
CA VAL A 316 -11.46 18.00 -1.52
C VAL A 316 -11.57 16.79 -0.60
N VAL A 317 -11.95 17.01 0.67
CA VAL A 317 -12.10 15.95 1.67
C VAL A 317 -13.57 15.60 1.84
N LEU A 318 -13.90 14.31 1.73
CA LEU A 318 -15.25 13.80 1.88
C LEU A 318 -15.43 13.11 3.24
N ILE A 319 -16.31 13.66 4.08
CA ILE A 319 -16.53 13.27 5.48
C ILE A 319 -17.93 12.68 5.64
N HIS A 320 -18.04 11.39 5.93
CA HIS A 320 -19.34 10.72 6.02
C HIS A 320 -20.04 10.97 7.38
N GLY A 321 -21.33 10.65 7.42
CA GLY A 321 -22.15 10.72 8.63
C GLY A 321 -22.11 9.48 9.51
N LEU A 322 -22.89 9.49 10.59
CA LEU A 322 -23.06 8.36 11.50
C LEU A 322 -23.59 7.13 10.75
N GLY A 323 -22.85 6.03 10.83
CA GLY A 323 -23.18 4.79 10.10
C GLY A 323 -22.91 4.83 8.60
N GLY A 324 -22.20 5.85 8.13
CA GLY A 324 -21.67 5.93 6.77
C GLY A 324 -20.26 5.34 6.66
N ALA A 325 -19.73 5.40 5.44
CA ALA A 325 -18.36 5.12 5.08
C ALA A 325 -18.03 5.91 3.80
N THR A 326 -16.77 5.94 3.40
CA THR A 326 -16.23 6.36 2.09
C THR A 326 -17.13 6.01 0.90
N THR A 327 -17.75 4.82 0.90
CA THR A 327 -18.68 4.34 -0.14
C THR A 327 -19.89 5.26 -0.38
N VAL A 328 -20.32 6.04 0.62
CA VAL A 328 -21.47 6.98 0.50
C VAL A 328 -21.23 8.01 -0.62
N TYR A 329 -19.97 8.34 -0.88
CA TYR A 329 -19.58 9.32 -1.89
C TYR A 329 -19.16 8.71 -3.22
N GLN A 330 -19.23 7.38 -3.38
CA GLN A 330 -18.83 6.73 -4.63
C GLN A 330 -19.47 7.35 -5.88
N PRO A 331 -20.76 7.77 -5.89
CA PRO A 331 -21.35 8.38 -7.08
C PRO A 331 -20.78 9.75 -7.46
N GLN A 332 -20.05 10.42 -6.55
CA GLN A 332 -19.46 11.74 -6.80
C GLN A 332 -17.97 11.67 -7.20
N VAL A 333 -17.27 10.56 -6.92
CA VAL A 333 -15.80 10.51 -6.99
C VAL A 333 -15.26 10.84 -8.37
N ASP A 334 -15.73 10.16 -9.42
CA ASP A 334 -15.16 10.31 -10.77
C ASP A 334 -15.29 11.76 -11.26
N ALA A 335 -16.48 12.36 -11.11
CA ALA A 335 -16.75 13.73 -11.53
C ALA A 335 -15.93 14.77 -10.74
N LEU A 336 -15.73 14.55 -9.43
CA LEU A 336 -14.89 15.44 -8.63
C LEU A 336 -13.41 15.28 -8.98
N ALA A 337 -12.96 14.05 -9.23
CA ALA A 337 -11.57 13.69 -9.54
C ALA A 337 -11.07 14.23 -10.87
N GLU A 338 -11.97 14.66 -11.78
CA GLU A 338 -11.60 15.34 -13.02
C GLU A 338 -10.76 16.61 -12.78
N ASN A 339 -11.01 17.33 -11.68
CA ASN A 339 -10.36 18.62 -11.40
C ASN A 339 -9.80 18.76 -9.97
N HIS A 340 -9.96 17.74 -9.13
CA HIS A 340 -9.58 17.78 -7.73
C HIS A 340 -8.84 16.52 -7.29
N THR A 341 -7.99 16.68 -6.27
CA THR A 341 -7.55 15.54 -5.46
C THR A 341 -8.66 15.22 -4.47
N VAL A 342 -9.41 14.15 -4.71
CA VAL A 342 -10.50 13.69 -3.85
C VAL A 342 -9.93 12.77 -2.79
N LEU A 343 -10.01 13.20 -1.53
CA LEU A 343 -9.61 12.42 -0.36
C LEU A 343 -10.88 12.00 0.39
N ARG A 344 -11.21 10.72 0.39
CA ARG A 344 -12.31 10.19 1.21
C ARG A 344 -11.74 9.26 2.26
N TYR A 345 -12.26 9.32 3.47
CA TYR A 345 -11.79 8.47 4.55
C TYR A 345 -12.93 8.02 5.45
N ASP A 346 -12.72 6.89 6.13
CA ASP A 346 -13.64 6.42 7.16
C ASP A 346 -13.22 7.03 8.51
N LEU A 347 -14.14 7.72 9.19
CA LEU A 347 -13.89 8.23 10.55
C LEU A 347 -13.53 7.07 11.49
N SER A 348 -12.66 7.29 12.49
CA SER A 348 -12.29 6.21 13.41
C SER A 348 -13.53 5.53 14.02
N GLY A 349 -13.57 4.19 13.99
CA GLY A 349 -14.71 3.40 14.45
C GLY A 349 -15.88 3.30 13.46
N HIS A 350 -15.71 3.75 12.23
CA HIS A 350 -16.68 3.59 11.14
C HIS A 350 -16.05 2.86 9.96
N GLY A 351 -16.90 2.24 9.15
CA GLY A 351 -16.49 1.55 7.93
C GLY A 351 -15.31 0.61 8.18
N ARG A 352 -14.19 0.87 7.50
CA ARG A 352 -12.95 0.09 7.55
C ARG A 352 -11.91 0.66 8.51
N SER A 353 -12.15 1.84 9.08
CA SER A 353 -11.26 2.43 10.08
C SER A 353 -11.47 1.77 11.46
N PRO A 354 -10.41 1.22 12.09
CA PRO A 354 -10.53 0.59 13.40
C PRO A 354 -11.03 1.55 14.48
N VAL A 355 -11.64 0.99 15.52
CA VAL A 355 -12.01 1.74 16.74
C VAL A 355 -10.74 2.18 17.45
N ALA A 356 -10.57 3.50 17.65
CA ALA A 356 -9.35 4.06 18.22
C ALA A 356 -9.61 5.21 19.21
N GLY A 357 -9.33 4.96 20.49
CA GLY A 357 -9.46 5.96 21.57
C GLY A 357 -10.90 6.42 21.83
N PRO A 358 -11.09 7.47 22.65
CA PRO A 358 -12.42 8.04 22.91
C PRO A 358 -12.95 8.75 21.65
N ALA A 359 -14.25 8.55 21.34
CA ALA A 359 -14.91 9.25 20.25
C ALA A 359 -15.58 10.54 20.73
N SER A 360 -15.31 11.64 20.04
CA SER A 360 -16.03 12.91 20.16
C SER A 360 -15.90 13.68 18.83
N ILE A 361 -16.74 14.69 18.60
CA ILE A 361 -16.62 15.55 17.42
C ILE A 361 -15.23 16.21 17.39
N GLU A 362 -14.75 16.70 18.53
CA GLU A 362 -13.45 17.33 18.68
C GLU A 362 -12.29 16.36 18.39
N ALA A 363 -12.44 15.09 18.79
CA ALA A 363 -11.44 14.06 18.49
C ALA A 363 -11.36 13.78 16.99
N TRP A 364 -12.50 13.74 16.28
CA TRP A 364 -12.53 13.61 14.81
C TRP A 364 -12.06 14.88 14.08
N VAL A 365 -12.19 16.06 14.69
CA VAL A 365 -11.62 17.31 14.18
C VAL A 365 -10.08 17.26 14.23
N GLU A 366 -9.50 16.81 15.33
CA GLU A 366 -8.04 16.62 15.43
C GLU A 366 -7.54 15.50 14.52
N GLU A 367 -8.33 14.44 14.35
CA GLU A 367 -8.05 13.37 13.38
C GLU A 367 -7.99 13.91 11.95
N LEU A 368 -8.98 14.69 11.53
CA LEU A 368 -8.98 15.33 10.22
C LEU A 368 -7.75 16.22 10.04
N ARG A 369 -7.37 16.99 11.06
CA ARG A 369 -6.15 17.80 11.03
C ARG A 369 -4.91 16.94 10.80
N ALA A 370 -4.77 15.87 11.57
CA ALA A 370 -3.63 14.96 11.47
C ALA A 370 -3.60 14.20 10.14
N LEU A 371 -4.76 13.86 9.58
CA LEU A 371 -4.88 13.23 8.26
C LEU A 371 -4.41 14.18 7.16
N LEU A 372 -4.86 15.45 7.19
CA LEU A 372 -4.40 16.44 6.22
C LEU A 372 -2.88 16.66 6.30
N ASP A 373 -2.32 16.68 7.52
CA ASP A 373 -0.87 16.81 7.72
C ASP A 373 -0.12 15.58 7.17
N ALA A 374 -0.60 14.36 7.42
CA ALA A 374 -0.01 13.11 6.92
C ALA A 374 -0.04 13.02 5.39
N GLU A 375 -1.08 13.56 4.77
CA GLU A 375 -1.26 13.60 3.31
C GLU A 375 -0.58 14.79 2.63
N GLY A 376 0.08 15.67 3.40
CA GLY A 376 0.74 16.87 2.88
C GLY A 376 -0.23 17.90 2.29
N ILE A 377 -1.45 18.00 2.83
CA ILE A 377 -2.50 18.90 2.35
C ILE A 377 -2.60 20.14 3.24
N ASP A 378 -2.12 21.28 2.73
CA ASP A 378 -2.18 22.56 3.44
C ASP A 378 -3.61 23.11 3.54
N GLN A 379 -4.39 23.05 2.45
CA GLN A 379 -5.77 23.54 2.42
C GLN A 379 -6.69 22.62 1.62
N ALA A 380 -7.91 22.41 2.11
CA ALA A 380 -8.91 21.59 1.45
C ALA A 380 -10.29 22.25 1.39
N ALA A 381 -11.10 21.86 0.41
CA ALA A 381 -12.55 22.01 0.53
C ALA A 381 -13.10 20.80 1.31
N LEU A 382 -14.11 21.01 2.14
CA LEU A 382 -14.74 19.97 2.94
C LEU A 382 -16.14 19.70 2.41
N VAL A 383 -16.46 18.44 2.13
CA VAL A 383 -17.81 17.98 1.81
C VAL A 383 -18.22 16.99 2.88
N ALA A 384 -19.30 17.28 3.60
CA ALA A 384 -19.66 16.50 4.77
C ALA A 384 -21.15 16.15 4.82
N HIS A 385 -21.46 15.00 5.39
CA HIS A 385 -22.82 14.48 5.49
C HIS A 385 -23.23 14.24 6.94
N SER A 386 -24.46 14.62 7.30
CA SER A 386 -25.06 14.31 8.61
C SER A 386 -24.13 14.66 9.79
N MET A 387 -23.85 13.74 10.72
CA MET A 387 -22.87 13.94 11.81
C MET A 387 -21.51 14.49 11.34
N GLY A 388 -21.04 14.10 10.15
CA GLY A 388 -19.80 14.62 9.58
C GLY A 388 -19.84 16.14 9.36
N THR A 389 -21.03 16.73 9.20
CA THR A 389 -21.19 18.19 9.10
C THR A 389 -20.76 18.90 10.37
N LEU A 390 -21.00 18.33 11.57
CA LEU A 390 -20.49 18.87 12.82
C LEU A 390 -18.96 18.84 12.87
N VAL A 391 -18.34 17.77 12.36
CA VAL A 391 -16.87 17.68 12.24
C VAL A 391 -16.35 18.77 11.29
N ALA A 392 -16.95 18.90 10.10
CA ALA A 392 -16.53 19.88 9.10
C ALA A 392 -16.69 21.33 9.57
N THR A 393 -17.82 21.69 10.18
CA THR A 393 -18.07 23.05 10.66
C THR A 393 -17.21 23.39 11.87
N THR A 394 -16.99 22.44 12.79
CA THR A 394 -16.11 22.63 13.94
C THR A 394 -14.64 22.76 13.49
N PHE A 395 -14.22 21.97 12.51
CA PHE A 395 -12.90 22.09 11.89
C PHE A 395 -12.73 23.45 11.20
N ALA A 396 -13.70 23.87 10.39
CA ALA A 396 -13.65 25.15 9.69
C ALA A 396 -13.64 26.37 10.62
N ALA A 397 -14.35 26.30 11.75
CA ALA A 397 -14.32 27.33 12.78
C ALA A 397 -12.96 27.40 13.50
N ARG A 398 -12.35 26.25 13.78
CA ARG A 398 -11.11 26.15 14.57
C ARG A 398 -9.84 26.34 13.74
N TYR A 399 -9.88 25.95 12.47
CA TYR A 399 -8.75 26.01 11.53
C TYR A 399 -9.17 26.70 10.23
N PRO A 400 -9.60 27.98 10.26
CA PRO A 400 -10.12 28.68 9.09
C PRO A 400 -9.10 28.72 7.94
N ASP A 401 -7.80 28.85 8.26
CA ASP A 401 -6.72 28.88 7.27
C ASP A 401 -6.47 27.54 6.57
N ARG A 402 -7.08 26.45 7.02
CA ARG A 402 -6.98 25.11 6.41
C ARG A 402 -8.15 24.80 5.47
N VAL A 403 -9.17 25.67 5.40
CA VAL A 403 -10.44 25.39 4.70
C VAL A 403 -10.71 26.40 3.60
N ARG A 404 -10.86 25.91 2.37
CA ARG A 404 -11.20 26.75 1.20
C ARG A 404 -12.71 26.96 1.04
N LYS A 405 -13.49 25.89 1.23
CA LYS A 405 -14.94 25.83 1.01
C LYS A 405 -15.55 24.73 1.88
N VAL A 406 -16.83 24.85 2.22
CA VAL A 406 -17.57 23.84 2.99
C VAL A 406 -18.90 23.51 2.32
N ALA A 407 -19.15 22.26 1.99
CA ALA A 407 -20.45 21.76 1.55
C ALA A 407 -21.04 20.81 2.60
N LEU A 408 -22.28 21.05 3.01
CA LEU A 408 -22.97 20.35 4.09
C LEU A 408 -24.23 19.68 3.54
N LEU A 409 -24.25 18.34 3.53
CA LEU A 409 -25.37 17.52 3.07
C LEU A 409 -26.15 17.03 4.29
N GLY A 410 -27.39 17.49 4.45
CA GLY A 410 -28.23 17.18 5.61
C GLY A 410 -27.60 17.66 6.92
N ALA A 411 -27.27 18.95 7.01
CA ALA A 411 -26.51 19.52 8.12
C ALA A 411 -27.23 19.34 9.46
N VAL A 412 -26.54 18.84 10.49
CA VAL A 412 -27.13 18.61 11.82
C VAL A 412 -26.57 19.59 12.85
N ARG A 413 -27.36 19.85 13.88
CA ARG A 413 -27.01 20.71 15.02
C ARG A 413 -26.78 19.88 16.28
N ALA A 414 -26.25 20.50 17.34
CA ALA A 414 -26.21 19.89 18.65
C ALA A 414 -27.64 19.50 19.09
N GLN A 415 -27.79 18.27 19.57
CA GLN A 415 -29.10 17.71 19.87
C GLN A 415 -29.72 18.34 21.14
N PRO A 416 -31.03 18.61 21.18
CA PRO A 416 -31.71 18.93 22.43
C PRO A 416 -31.72 17.72 23.38
N GLU A 417 -31.85 17.94 24.70
CA GLU A 417 -31.76 16.88 25.73
C GLU A 417 -32.64 15.65 25.46
N GLN A 418 -33.85 15.85 24.93
CA GLN A 418 -34.75 14.75 24.58
C GLN A 418 -34.17 13.86 23.47
N ALA A 419 -33.57 14.46 22.45
CA ALA A 419 -32.92 13.72 21.35
C ALA A 419 -31.64 13.03 21.82
N LYS A 420 -30.87 13.65 22.74
CA LYS A 420 -29.68 13.01 23.34
C LYS A 420 -30.01 11.69 24.03
N ALA A 421 -31.11 11.63 24.78
CA ALA A 421 -31.54 10.42 25.45
C ALA A 421 -31.88 9.30 24.45
N ALA A 422 -32.59 9.63 23.36
CA ALA A 422 -32.92 8.67 22.30
C ALA A 422 -31.65 8.16 21.57
N THR A 423 -30.70 9.04 21.27
CA THR A 423 -29.42 8.67 20.64
C THR A 423 -28.58 7.76 21.55
N ARG A 424 -28.54 8.02 22.87
CA ARG A 424 -27.89 7.13 23.85
C ARG A 424 -28.60 5.79 23.97
N ALA A 425 -29.93 5.77 23.91
CA ALA A 425 -30.69 4.53 23.90
C ALA A 425 -30.37 3.68 22.66
N ARG A 426 -30.24 4.29 21.48
CA ARG A 426 -29.78 3.61 20.25
C ARG A 426 -28.40 2.99 20.43
N ALA A 427 -27.46 3.69 21.08
CA ALA A 427 -26.14 3.13 21.42
C ALA A 427 -26.26 1.86 22.27
N ALA A 428 -27.09 1.89 23.32
CA ALA A 428 -27.33 0.73 24.17
C ALA A 428 -27.98 -0.43 23.39
N THR A 429 -28.94 -0.14 22.51
CA THR A 429 -29.57 -1.15 21.65
C THR A 429 -28.56 -1.82 20.71
N VAL A 430 -27.65 -1.05 20.10
CA VAL A 430 -26.59 -1.60 19.23
C VAL A 430 -25.61 -2.46 20.02
N ARG A 431 -25.18 -2.03 21.21
CA ARG A 431 -24.28 -2.86 22.05
C ARG A 431 -24.93 -4.18 22.45
N ALA A 432 -26.24 -4.17 22.74
CA ALA A 432 -26.97 -5.36 23.15
C ALA A 432 -27.31 -6.31 21.99
N GLY A 433 -27.72 -5.77 20.84
CA GLY A 433 -28.33 -6.53 19.74
C GLY A 433 -27.59 -6.47 18.41
N GLY A 434 -26.43 -5.80 18.34
CA GLY A 434 -25.70 -5.53 17.10
C GLY A 434 -26.39 -4.50 16.20
N MET A 435 -25.76 -4.22 15.04
CA MET A 435 -26.30 -3.23 14.08
C MET A 435 -27.68 -3.62 13.54
N SER A 436 -27.94 -4.91 13.34
CA SER A 436 -29.25 -5.41 12.87
C SER A 436 -30.42 -4.99 13.76
N ALA A 437 -30.19 -4.73 15.05
CA ALA A 437 -31.24 -4.32 15.98
C ALA A 437 -31.79 -2.90 15.70
N VAL A 438 -31.06 -2.07 14.95
CA VAL A 438 -31.45 -0.69 14.65
C VAL A 438 -31.55 -0.41 13.15
N THR A 439 -30.86 -1.16 12.30
CA THR A 439 -30.72 -0.88 10.86
C THR A 439 -32.05 -0.61 10.16
N ASP A 440 -33.02 -1.53 10.24
CA ASP A 440 -34.26 -1.41 9.46
C ASP A 440 -35.09 -0.19 9.90
N GLY A 441 -35.06 0.14 11.20
CA GLY A 441 -35.70 1.36 11.72
C GLY A 441 -35.03 2.63 11.21
N ILE A 442 -33.70 2.62 11.06
CA ILE A 442 -32.93 3.75 10.52
C ILE A 442 -33.25 3.93 9.04
N VAL A 443 -33.22 2.85 8.26
CA VAL A 443 -33.51 2.86 6.82
C VAL A 443 -34.94 3.37 6.57
N ALA A 444 -35.92 2.91 7.35
CA ALA A 444 -37.31 3.35 7.25
C ALA A 444 -37.47 4.85 7.59
N ALA A 445 -36.71 5.36 8.56
CA ALA A 445 -36.78 6.76 8.97
C ALA A 445 -36.01 7.71 8.04
N ALA A 446 -34.86 7.28 7.53
CA ALA A 446 -33.90 8.14 6.86
C ALA A 446 -34.14 8.32 5.36
N LEU A 447 -34.75 7.35 4.67
CA LEU A 447 -34.96 7.43 3.21
C LEU A 447 -36.33 8.03 2.85
N SER A 448 -36.39 8.65 1.68
CA SER A 448 -37.64 9.17 1.09
C SER A 448 -38.60 8.06 0.68
N LYS A 449 -39.87 8.42 0.49
CA LYS A 449 -40.89 7.53 -0.05
C LYS A 449 -40.52 7.02 -1.44
N ILE A 450 -40.03 7.90 -2.31
CA ILE A 450 -39.62 7.55 -3.68
C ILE A 450 -38.49 6.55 -3.64
N THR A 451 -37.48 6.73 -2.78
CA THR A 451 -36.39 5.77 -2.65
C THR A 451 -36.90 4.39 -2.20
N HIS A 452 -37.83 4.34 -1.24
CA HIS A 452 -38.44 3.08 -0.81
C HIS A 452 -39.25 2.38 -1.91
N SER A 453 -40.02 3.14 -2.72
CA SER A 453 -40.90 2.55 -3.74
C SER A 453 -40.21 2.25 -5.06
N GLU A 454 -39.21 3.04 -5.45
CA GLU A 454 -38.66 3.04 -6.81
C GLU A 454 -37.15 2.74 -6.87
N ARG A 455 -36.41 2.82 -5.75
CA ARG A 455 -34.94 2.66 -5.72
C ARG A 455 -34.49 1.56 -4.76
N PRO A 456 -34.89 0.29 -4.98
CA PRO A 456 -34.60 -0.81 -4.04
C PRO A 456 -33.11 -1.07 -3.84
N LEU A 457 -32.25 -0.79 -4.84
CA LEU A 457 -30.80 -0.92 -4.70
C LEU A 457 -30.21 0.15 -3.75
N THR A 458 -30.73 1.38 -3.78
CA THR A 458 -30.35 2.42 -2.83
C THR A 458 -30.73 2.03 -1.40
N VAL A 459 -31.94 1.49 -1.22
CA VAL A 459 -32.39 0.96 0.08
C VAL A 459 -31.45 -0.15 0.57
N ALA A 460 -31.12 -1.12 -0.29
CA ALA A 460 -30.22 -2.21 0.04
C ALA A 460 -28.80 -1.72 0.38
N LEU A 461 -28.25 -0.79 -0.41
CA LEU A 461 -26.92 -0.21 -0.17
C LEU A 461 -26.85 0.49 1.19
N VAL A 462 -27.83 1.35 1.51
CA VAL A 462 -27.87 2.05 2.80
C VAL A 462 -28.01 1.06 3.95
N ARG A 463 -28.81 0.01 3.77
CA ARG A 463 -28.95 -1.07 4.75
C ARG A 463 -27.63 -1.80 4.99
N GLU A 464 -26.90 -2.16 3.93
CA GLU A 464 -25.60 -2.83 4.03
C GLU A 464 -24.52 -1.93 4.64
N LEU A 465 -24.51 -0.64 4.30
CA LEU A 465 -23.60 0.34 4.92
C LEU A 465 -23.75 0.39 6.44
N LEU A 466 -25.00 0.37 6.92
CA LEU A 466 -25.31 0.33 8.34
C LEU A 466 -24.95 -1.00 8.99
N LEU A 467 -25.20 -2.13 8.30
CA LEU A 467 -24.85 -3.46 8.82
C LEU A 467 -23.34 -3.70 8.88
N GLY A 468 -22.58 -3.09 7.97
CA GLY A 468 -21.12 -3.21 7.92
C GLY A 468 -20.37 -2.42 9.00
N GLN A 469 -21.06 -1.66 9.84
CA GLN A 469 -20.41 -0.88 10.91
C GLN A 469 -19.98 -1.76 12.08
N ASP A 470 -18.83 -1.42 12.69
CA ASP A 470 -18.47 -1.98 13.98
C ASP A 470 -19.49 -1.56 15.06
N ARG A 471 -19.93 -2.52 15.87
CA ARG A 471 -20.96 -2.28 16.89
C ARG A 471 -20.52 -1.25 17.95
N GLU A 472 -19.25 -1.28 18.36
CA GLU A 472 -18.77 -0.43 19.45
C GLU A 472 -18.39 0.94 18.92
N GLY A 473 -17.78 0.99 17.73
CA GLY A 473 -17.54 2.22 17.00
C GLY A 473 -18.83 3.01 16.75
N TYR A 474 -19.86 2.33 16.26
CA TYR A 474 -21.18 2.93 16.04
C TYR A 474 -21.85 3.41 17.34
N ALA A 475 -21.81 2.61 18.41
CA ALA A 475 -22.42 2.96 19.70
C ALA A 475 -21.72 4.18 20.33
N THR A 476 -20.39 4.20 20.33
CA THR A 476 -19.60 5.33 20.84
C THR A 476 -19.82 6.57 19.98
N ALA A 477 -19.99 6.41 18.67
CA ALA A 477 -20.35 7.53 17.79
C ALA A 477 -21.73 8.12 18.09
N CYS A 478 -22.71 7.31 18.49
CA CYS A 478 -23.99 7.81 18.99
C CYS A 478 -23.80 8.62 20.29
N GLU A 479 -22.96 8.15 21.21
CA GLU A 479 -22.67 8.87 22.45
C GLU A 479 -21.94 10.19 22.18
N ALA A 480 -20.99 10.19 21.24
CA ALA A 480 -20.29 11.38 20.76
C ALA A 480 -21.27 12.39 20.16
N LEU A 481 -22.19 11.95 19.29
CA LEU A 481 -23.22 12.82 18.70
C LEU A 481 -24.17 13.39 19.77
N ALA A 482 -24.56 12.59 20.76
CA ALA A 482 -25.39 13.06 21.86
C ALA A 482 -24.64 14.06 22.78
N ALA A 483 -23.31 13.98 22.85
CA ALA A 483 -22.47 14.87 23.64
C ALA A 483 -21.99 16.11 22.86
N ALA A 484 -22.21 16.15 21.54
CA ALA A 484 -21.69 17.20 20.66
C ALA A 484 -22.14 18.60 21.10
N ALA A 485 -21.20 19.54 21.06
CA ALA A 485 -21.47 20.96 21.24
C ALA A 485 -21.85 21.63 19.91
N GLU A 486 -22.46 22.80 20.01
CA GLU A 486 -22.76 23.61 18.83
C GLU A 486 -21.46 24.20 18.25
N PRO A 487 -21.21 24.09 16.94
CA PRO A 487 -20.08 24.75 16.29
C PRO A 487 -20.14 26.28 16.40
N ASP A 488 -18.99 26.93 16.46
CA ASP A 488 -18.91 28.39 16.33
C ASP A 488 -19.07 28.81 14.86
N PHE A 489 -20.31 28.83 14.38
CA PHE A 489 -20.61 29.15 12.98
C PHE A 489 -20.14 30.55 12.56
N ALA A 490 -20.06 31.50 13.50
CA ALA A 490 -19.61 32.86 13.22
C ALA A 490 -18.12 32.93 12.86
N ALA A 491 -17.32 31.94 13.28
CA ALA A 491 -15.90 31.84 12.96
C ALA A 491 -15.63 31.21 11.58
N ILE A 492 -16.65 30.67 10.89
CA ILE A 492 -16.49 30.03 9.58
C ILE A 492 -16.44 31.10 8.48
N ALA A 493 -15.23 31.37 8.00
CA ALA A 493 -15.00 32.37 6.94
C ALA A 493 -15.16 31.82 5.51
N ALA A 494 -15.09 30.49 5.34
CA ALA A 494 -15.16 29.85 4.03
C ALA A 494 -16.58 29.93 3.42
N PRO A 495 -16.72 29.99 2.08
CA PRO A 495 -18.01 29.85 1.42
C PRO A 495 -18.70 28.54 1.83
N VAL A 496 -20.02 28.59 2.02
CA VAL A 496 -20.83 27.44 2.49
C VAL A 496 -21.92 27.08 1.49
N LEU A 497 -22.01 25.80 1.15
CA LEU A 497 -23.13 25.21 0.42
C LEU A 497 -23.90 24.28 1.36
N LEU A 498 -25.20 24.45 1.48
CA LEU A 498 -26.11 23.52 2.15
C LEU A 498 -26.96 22.79 1.12
N ILE A 499 -27.06 21.47 1.27
CA ILE A 499 -27.94 20.61 0.47
C ILE A 499 -28.79 19.81 1.45
N THR A 500 -30.10 19.89 1.33
CA THR A 500 -31.05 19.05 2.09
C THR A 500 -32.12 18.48 1.18
N GLY A 501 -32.85 17.48 1.63
CA GLY A 501 -34.02 16.93 0.96
C GLY A 501 -35.32 17.40 1.61
N ASP A 502 -36.37 17.57 0.84
CA ASP A 502 -37.70 17.95 1.36
C ASP A 502 -38.35 16.84 2.22
N GLU A 503 -37.89 15.59 2.07
CA GLU A 503 -38.28 14.44 2.89
C GLU A 503 -37.20 14.02 3.92
N ASP A 504 -36.15 14.83 4.15
CA ASP A 504 -35.15 14.55 5.17
C ASP A 504 -35.74 14.74 6.59
N LYS A 505 -36.04 13.63 7.27
CA LYS A 505 -36.60 13.64 8.63
C LYS A 505 -35.53 13.76 9.72
N VAL A 506 -34.26 13.56 9.38
CA VAL A 506 -33.13 13.61 10.32
C VAL A 506 -32.59 15.04 10.41
N SER A 507 -32.47 15.71 9.27
CA SER A 507 -32.18 17.14 9.16
C SER A 507 -33.24 17.85 8.29
N PRO A 508 -34.41 18.17 8.86
CA PRO A 508 -35.49 18.82 8.12
C PRO A 508 -35.10 20.16 7.51
N VAL A 509 -35.84 20.57 6.48
CA VAL A 509 -35.67 21.87 5.80
C VAL A 509 -35.56 23.04 6.79
N ALA A 510 -36.42 23.07 7.81
CA ALA A 510 -36.39 24.15 8.83
C ALA A 510 -35.04 24.24 9.58
N VAL A 511 -34.36 23.10 9.83
CA VAL A 511 -33.03 23.11 10.45
C VAL A 511 -31.99 23.70 9.49
N ASN A 512 -32.11 23.40 8.19
CA ASN A 512 -31.20 23.92 7.18
C ASN A 512 -31.48 25.39 6.85
N ASP A 513 -32.73 25.86 6.92
CA ASP A 513 -33.09 27.28 6.84
C ASP A 513 -32.46 28.07 8.00
N ASP A 514 -32.57 27.56 9.23
CA ASP A 514 -31.97 28.15 10.42
C ASP A 514 -30.44 28.24 10.30
N LEU A 515 -29.79 27.18 9.80
CA LEU A 515 -28.34 27.17 9.57
C LEU A 515 -27.95 28.11 8.42
N PHE A 516 -28.70 28.13 7.33
CA PHE A 516 -28.45 29.01 6.19
C PHE A 516 -28.50 30.48 6.60
N ALA A 517 -29.41 30.86 7.50
CA ALA A 517 -29.47 32.22 8.04
C ALA A 517 -28.20 32.66 8.79
N LEU A 518 -27.35 31.72 9.23
CA LEU A 518 -26.05 32.00 9.86
C LEU A 518 -24.93 32.24 8.83
N PHE A 519 -25.14 31.90 7.55
CA PHE A 519 -24.15 32.01 6.48
C PHE A 519 -24.59 33.05 5.44
N PRO A 520 -24.26 34.34 5.61
CA PRO A 520 -24.77 35.41 4.75
C PRO A 520 -24.37 35.31 3.28
N ASN A 521 -23.29 34.56 2.97
CA ASN A 521 -22.82 34.28 1.60
C ASN A 521 -23.02 32.79 1.23
N GLY A 522 -23.82 32.06 1.98
CA GLY A 522 -24.09 30.65 1.73
C GLY A 522 -25.01 30.45 0.52
N LYS A 523 -25.13 29.21 0.07
CA LYS A 523 -26.20 28.75 -0.84
C LYS A 523 -26.95 27.59 -0.18
N LEU A 524 -28.28 27.56 -0.29
CA LEU A 524 -29.11 26.45 0.18
C LEU A 524 -29.88 25.86 -1.01
N HIS A 525 -29.78 24.54 -1.18
CA HIS A 525 -30.54 23.77 -2.16
C HIS A 525 -31.39 22.70 -1.46
N ILE A 526 -32.67 22.66 -1.81
CA ILE A 526 -33.62 21.65 -1.33
C ILE A 526 -33.95 20.73 -2.50
N LEU A 527 -33.66 19.43 -2.34
CA LEU A 527 -33.90 18.40 -3.34
C LEU A 527 -35.29 17.79 -3.16
N ASP A 528 -36.04 17.67 -4.25
CA ASP A 528 -37.42 17.15 -4.27
C ASP A 528 -37.43 15.62 -4.18
N GLY A 529 -38.24 15.07 -3.27
CA GLY A 529 -38.38 13.63 -3.06
C GLY A 529 -37.11 12.94 -2.56
N VAL A 530 -36.28 13.65 -1.79
CA VAL A 530 -35.00 13.15 -1.27
C VAL A 530 -35.04 13.10 0.26
N GLY A 531 -34.56 11.99 0.83
CA GLY A 531 -34.38 11.82 2.27
C GLY A 531 -32.98 12.21 2.73
N HIS A 532 -32.55 11.62 3.84
CA HIS A 532 -31.30 12.00 4.51
C HIS A 532 -30.03 11.52 3.77
N TRP A 533 -30.12 10.51 2.90
CA TRP A 533 -28.96 9.95 2.20
C TRP A 533 -28.77 10.57 0.82
N HIS A 534 -28.75 11.92 0.78
CA HIS A 534 -28.70 12.76 -0.43
C HIS A 534 -27.81 12.21 -1.55
N SER A 535 -26.53 11.92 -1.26
CA SER A 535 -25.55 11.42 -2.23
C SER A 535 -25.94 10.10 -2.91
N LEU A 536 -26.79 9.30 -2.27
CA LEU A 536 -27.25 7.98 -2.74
C LEU A 536 -28.70 8.02 -3.27
N GLU A 537 -29.53 8.95 -2.77
CA GLU A 537 -30.91 9.10 -3.19
C GLU A 537 -31.03 9.94 -4.48
N ASP A 538 -30.27 11.03 -4.61
CA ASP A 538 -30.16 11.80 -5.86
C ASP A 538 -28.68 12.11 -6.19
N PRO A 539 -27.93 11.08 -6.62
CA PRO A 539 -26.50 11.24 -6.89
C PRO A 539 -26.21 12.28 -7.97
N ALA A 540 -27.07 12.40 -8.99
CA ALA A 540 -26.86 13.31 -10.11
C ALA A 540 -26.99 14.77 -9.70
N ALA A 541 -28.04 15.13 -8.96
CA ALA A 541 -28.22 16.49 -8.47
C ALA A 541 -27.11 16.88 -7.49
N VAL A 542 -26.77 15.99 -6.55
CA VAL A 542 -25.68 16.23 -5.58
C VAL A 542 -24.34 16.42 -6.30
N THR A 543 -23.98 15.54 -7.25
CA THR A 543 -22.74 15.67 -8.02
C THR A 543 -22.68 17.00 -8.77
N THR A 544 -23.78 17.40 -9.42
CA THR A 544 -23.85 18.67 -10.16
C THR A 544 -23.61 19.87 -9.25
N LEU A 545 -24.29 19.92 -8.10
CA LEU A 545 -24.16 21.00 -7.13
C LEU A 545 -22.75 21.07 -6.54
N LEU A 546 -22.15 19.92 -6.21
CA LEU A 546 -20.79 19.87 -5.68
C LEU A 546 -19.75 20.30 -6.72
N VAL A 547 -19.85 19.83 -7.96
CA VAL A 547 -18.93 20.24 -9.03
C VAL A 547 -19.03 21.74 -9.28
N ASP A 548 -20.24 22.29 -9.40
CA ASP A 548 -20.44 23.74 -9.59
C ASP A 548 -19.80 24.54 -8.45
N PHE A 549 -20.10 24.17 -7.21
CA PHE A 549 -19.61 24.87 -6.04
C PHE A 549 -18.10 24.76 -5.84
N LEU A 550 -17.49 23.61 -6.15
CA LEU A 550 -16.06 23.40 -5.93
C LEU A 550 -15.21 24.08 -7.00
N THR A 551 -15.69 24.11 -8.25
CA THR A 551 -14.96 24.67 -9.41
C THR A 551 -15.02 26.20 -9.50
N HIS A 552 -16.13 26.83 -9.11
CA HIS A 552 -16.31 28.29 -9.24
C HIS A 552 -16.03 29.04 -7.94
N PRO A 553 -15.37 30.21 -7.95
CA PRO A 553 -14.97 30.95 -6.76
C PRO A 553 -16.12 31.28 -5.80
#